data_AF-D0P3Z1-F1
#
_entry.id   AF-D0P3Z1-F1
#
_cell.length_a   1.000
_cell.length_b   1.000
_cell.length_c   1.000
_cell.angle_alpha   90.00
_cell.angle_beta   90.00
_cell.angle_gamma   90.00
#
_symmetry.space_group_name_H-M   'P 1'
#
loop_
_entity.id
_entity.type
_entity.pdbx_description
1 polymer ?
#
loop_
_entity_poly.entity_id
_entity_poly.type
_entity_poly.pdbx_seq_one_letter_code
_entity_poly.pdbx_strand_id
1 'polypeptide(L)'
;MPWNANNNPAGEIRAPAMAAALRLKQQQQGAKDAAAAWTRSLCVEELDELDIAHEQLTSLRHCALVHPEDFPAEATGTDGAALLHPRLHAQFVVSVRPHEAIPRGSIALSQPQMINLELCRGK
;
A
#
# COMPACT_ATOMS: atom_id res chain seq x y z
N MET A 1 32.57 -22.94 1.05
CA MET A 1 32.10 -22.51 -0.28
C MET A 1 30.62 -22.17 -0.19
N PRO A 2 30.17 -21.02 -0.72
CA PRO A 2 28.80 -20.96 -1.22
C PRO A 2 28.70 -20.28 -2.58
N TRP A 3 28.45 -21.09 -3.61
CA TRP A 3 27.52 -20.79 -4.70
C TRP A 3 26.15 -21.29 -4.14
N ASN A 4 24.95 -20.76 -4.36
CA ASN A 4 24.42 -20.05 -5.51
C ASN A 4 22.94 -19.73 -5.24
N ALA A 5 22.47 -18.57 -5.68
CA ALA A 5 21.09 -18.38 -6.15
C ALA A 5 21.01 -17.08 -6.96
N ASN A 6 21.83 -16.97 -8.00
CA ASN A 6 21.47 -16.09 -9.10
C ASN A 6 21.28 -16.94 -10.33
N ASN A 7 20.04 -17.38 -10.52
CA ASN A 7 19.47 -17.77 -11.80
C ASN A 7 17.97 -17.60 -11.62
N ASN A 8 17.45 -16.61 -12.31
CA ASN A 8 16.08 -16.14 -12.24
C ASN A 8 15.29 -16.77 -13.41
N PRO A 9 14.35 -17.69 -13.16
CA PRO A 9 13.36 -18.05 -14.17
C PRO A 9 11.93 -17.95 -13.61
N ALA A 10 11.10 -17.17 -14.31
CA ALA A 10 9.66 -16.92 -14.10
C ALA A 10 9.30 -16.24 -12.76
N GLY A 11 9.32 -14.90 -12.77
CA GLY A 11 9.11 -14.05 -11.57
C GLY A 11 9.96 -12.78 -11.56
N GLU A 12 10.28 -12.21 -12.74
CA GLU A 12 11.06 -10.97 -12.83
C GLU A 12 10.27 -9.80 -12.23
N ILE A 13 10.57 -9.45 -10.97
CA ILE A 13 10.25 -8.15 -10.39
C ILE A 13 11.44 -7.23 -10.64
N ARG A 14 11.29 -6.25 -11.53
CA ARG A 14 12.21 -5.10 -11.61
C ARG A 14 11.52 -3.86 -11.09
N ALA A 15 12.02 -3.33 -9.97
CA ALA A 15 12.40 -1.91 -9.82
C ALA A 15 12.95 -1.61 -8.43
N PRO A 16 14.22 -1.19 -8.34
CA PRO A 16 14.51 0.01 -7.56
C PRO A 16 15.42 1.00 -8.32
N ALA A 17 15.49 0.93 -9.65
CA ALA A 17 16.09 2.02 -10.43
C ALA A 17 15.14 3.23 -10.53
N MET A 18 13.83 3.02 -10.59
CA MET A 18 12.86 4.12 -10.64
C MET A 18 12.69 4.85 -9.31
N ALA A 19 12.77 4.18 -8.15
CA ALA A 19 12.72 4.88 -6.85
C ALA A 19 13.98 5.74 -6.62
N ALA A 20 15.16 5.26 -7.03
CA ALA A 20 16.39 6.04 -6.99
C ALA A 20 16.38 7.19 -8.01
N ALA A 21 15.91 6.94 -9.24
CA ALA A 21 15.76 7.97 -10.28
C ALA A 21 14.67 9.00 -9.93
N LEU A 22 13.57 8.58 -9.30
CA LEU A 22 12.51 9.47 -8.79
C LEU A 22 13.01 10.29 -7.60
N ARG A 23 13.79 9.71 -6.67
CA ARG A 23 14.44 10.48 -5.59
C ARG A 23 15.45 11.49 -6.13
N LEU A 24 16.28 11.09 -7.10
CA LEU A 24 17.21 12.00 -7.78
C LEU A 24 16.46 13.11 -8.53
N LYS A 25 15.37 12.78 -9.22
CA LYS A 25 14.54 13.75 -9.95
C LYS A 25 13.79 14.69 -8.99
N GLN A 26 13.26 14.19 -7.87
CA GLN A 26 12.63 14.99 -6.82
C GLN A 26 13.63 15.91 -6.09
N GLN A 27 14.88 15.47 -5.91
CA GLN A 27 15.94 16.33 -5.38
C GLN A 27 16.41 17.40 -6.38
N GLN A 28 16.35 17.11 -7.69
CA GLN A 28 16.80 18.05 -8.74
C GLN A 28 15.71 19.04 -9.18
N GLN A 29 14.42 18.68 -9.09
CA GLN A 29 13.29 19.52 -9.48
C GLN A 29 12.56 20.02 -8.24
N GLY A 30 13.20 20.98 -7.56
CA GLY A 30 12.75 21.61 -6.31
C GLY A 30 11.24 21.64 -6.14
N ALA A 31 10.81 21.09 -5.00
CA ALA A 31 9.45 20.96 -4.48
C ALA A 31 8.47 22.10 -4.83
N LYS A 32 7.98 22.14 -6.07
CA LYS A 32 6.94 23.09 -6.48
C LYS A 32 5.74 22.46 -7.17
N ASP A 33 5.85 21.22 -7.67
CA ASP A 33 4.71 20.49 -8.26
C ASP A 33 4.69 19.01 -7.83
N ALA A 34 5.07 18.74 -6.58
CA ALA A 34 4.75 17.44 -6.00
C ALA A 34 3.24 17.42 -5.81
N ALA A 35 2.53 16.60 -6.61
CA ALA A 35 1.15 16.19 -6.33
C ALA A 35 1.01 16.07 -4.81
N ALA A 36 0.16 16.92 -4.21
CA ALA A 36 0.09 17.11 -2.77
C ALA A 36 0.08 15.73 -2.12
N ALA A 37 1.20 15.37 -1.47
CA ALA A 37 1.39 14.04 -0.91
C ALA A 37 0.37 13.89 0.22
N TRP A 38 -0.78 13.32 -0.12
CA TRP A 38 -1.87 13.14 0.81
C TRP A 38 -1.36 12.21 1.92
N THR A 39 -1.30 12.76 3.13
CA THR A 39 -0.75 12.08 4.29
C THR A 39 -1.83 12.05 5.36
N ARG A 40 -2.35 10.86 5.67
CA ARG A 40 -3.32 10.65 6.74
C ARG A 40 -2.91 9.45 7.59
N SER A 41 -3.03 9.60 8.90
CA SER A 41 -2.89 8.48 9.83
C SER A 41 -4.17 7.64 9.79
N LEU A 42 -4.02 6.34 9.56
CA LEU A 42 -5.12 5.38 9.52
C LEU A 42 -4.96 4.32 10.62
N CYS A 43 -6.07 3.95 11.24
CA CYS A 43 -6.16 2.81 12.16
C CYS A 43 -6.19 1.50 11.36
N VAL A 44 -5.47 0.48 11.81
CA VAL A 44 -5.46 -0.83 11.13
C VAL A 44 -6.61 -1.67 11.64
N GLU A 45 -7.44 -2.17 10.73
CA GLU A 45 -8.49 -3.16 10.98
C GLU A 45 -8.10 -4.50 10.34
N GLU A 46 -8.54 -5.59 10.95
CA GLU A 46 -8.34 -6.92 10.38
C GLU A 46 -9.48 -7.23 9.40
N LEU A 47 -9.13 -7.46 8.13
CA LEU A 47 -10.10 -7.59 7.05
C LEU A 47 -11.12 -8.74 7.28
N ASP A 48 -10.67 -9.84 7.88
CA ASP A 48 -11.48 -11.03 8.10
C ASP A 48 -12.50 -10.87 9.25
N GLU A 49 -12.39 -9.82 10.07
CA GLU A 49 -13.33 -9.52 11.15
C GLU A 49 -14.48 -8.59 10.70
N LEU A 50 -14.41 -8.06 9.47
CA LEU A 50 -15.40 -7.13 8.94
C LEU A 50 -16.59 -7.88 8.31
N ASP A 51 -17.78 -7.29 8.44
CA ASP A 51 -19.01 -7.81 7.83
C ASP A 51 -19.05 -7.50 6.31
N ILE A 52 -18.21 -8.22 5.56
CA ILE A 52 -18.11 -8.12 4.11
C ILE A 52 -18.43 -9.49 3.51
N ALA A 53 -19.26 -9.52 2.46
CA ALA A 53 -19.64 -10.76 1.82
C ALA A 53 -18.40 -11.53 1.31
N HIS A 54 -18.36 -12.85 1.55
CA HIS A 54 -17.21 -13.69 1.22
C HIS A 54 -16.81 -13.63 -0.27
N GLU A 55 -17.78 -13.49 -1.17
CA GLU A 55 -17.54 -13.33 -2.60
C GLU A 55 -16.77 -12.02 -2.91
N GLN A 56 -17.15 -10.92 -2.24
CA GLN A 56 -16.46 -9.64 -2.37
C GLN A 56 -15.04 -9.73 -1.80
N LEU A 57 -14.87 -10.32 -0.61
CA LEU A 57 -13.55 -10.57 -0.02
C LEU A 57 -12.63 -11.37 -0.95
N THR A 58 -13.16 -12.39 -1.62
CA THR A 58 -12.36 -13.23 -2.54
C THR A 58 -11.80 -12.40 -3.70
N SER A 59 -12.59 -11.47 -4.24
CA SER A 59 -12.15 -10.55 -5.31
C SER A 59 -11.20 -9.46 -4.82
N LEU A 60 -11.27 -9.09 -3.53
CA LEU A 60 -10.54 -7.98 -2.92
C LEU A 60 -9.35 -8.43 -2.06
N ARG A 61 -9.11 -9.74 -1.91
CA ARG A 61 -8.13 -10.34 -0.98
C ARG A 61 -6.67 -9.86 -1.09
N HIS A 62 -6.32 -9.21 -2.19
CA HIS A 62 -4.97 -8.69 -2.43
C HIS A 62 -4.88 -7.16 -2.30
N CYS A 63 -6.00 -6.49 -2.02
CA CYS A 63 -6.10 -5.05 -1.84
C CYS A 63 -6.17 -4.72 -0.36
N ALA A 64 -5.64 -3.57 0.04
CA ALA A 64 -6.02 -2.91 1.27
C ALA A 64 -7.34 -2.17 1.03
N LEU A 65 -8.25 -2.21 2.01
CA LEU A 65 -9.54 -1.52 1.88
C LEU A 65 -9.55 -0.27 2.77
N VAL A 66 -10.17 0.78 2.28
CA VAL A 66 -10.28 2.08 2.95
C VAL A 66 -11.65 2.67 2.68
N HIS A 67 -12.14 3.53 3.57
CA HIS A 67 -13.37 4.25 3.31
C HIS A 67 -13.18 5.21 2.11
N PRO A 68 -14.16 5.37 1.21
CA PRO A 68 -14.01 6.23 0.01
C PRO A 68 -13.61 7.67 0.31
N GLU A 69 -14.12 8.25 1.39
CA GLU A 69 -13.73 9.61 1.83
C GLU A 69 -12.30 9.72 2.37
N ASP A 70 -11.74 8.60 2.83
CA ASP A 70 -10.35 8.58 3.28
C ASP A 70 -9.40 8.31 2.13
N PHE A 71 -9.91 8.00 0.95
CA PHE A 71 -9.07 7.68 -0.19
C PHE A 71 -9.66 8.27 -1.46
N PRO A 72 -9.47 9.59 -1.65
CA PRO A 72 -10.03 10.29 -2.79
C PRO A 72 -9.46 9.72 -4.10
N ALA A 73 -10.30 9.59 -5.12
CA ALA A 73 -9.94 9.03 -6.42
C ALA A 73 -8.80 9.82 -7.10
N GLU A 74 -8.59 11.08 -6.71
CA GLU A 74 -7.48 11.90 -7.21
C GLU A 74 -6.13 11.58 -6.56
N ALA A 75 -6.10 10.87 -5.42
CA ALA A 75 -4.87 10.50 -4.70
C ALA A 75 -4.25 9.18 -5.18
N THR A 76 -4.95 8.41 -6.01
CA THR A 76 -4.43 7.17 -6.59
C THR A 76 -3.57 7.43 -7.81
N GLY A 77 -2.42 6.75 -7.91
CA GLY A 77 -1.79 6.54 -9.22
C GLY A 77 -2.74 5.80 -10.17
N THR A 78 -2.44 5.77 -11.46
CA THR A 78 -3.28 5.12 -12.51
C THR A 78 -3.76 3.71 -12.16
N ASP A 79 -3.02 3.03 -11.28
CA ASP A 79 -3.22 1.62 -10.95
C ASP A 79 -3.94 1.42 -9.60
N GLY A 80 -4.36 2.49 -8.92
CA GLY A 80 -5.03 2.40 -7.61
C GLY A 80 -4.11 2.03 -6.45
N ALA A 81 -2.79 2.17 -6.60
CA ALA A 81 -1.82 1.87 -5.56
C ALA A 81 -1.58 3.08 -4.63
N ALA A 82 -1.32 2.81 -3.36
CA ALA A 82 -0.90 3.80 -2.37
C ALA A 82 0.45 3.45 -1.74
N LEU A 83 1.18 4.49 -1.34
CA LEU A 83 2.38 4.37 -0.51
C LEU A 83 1.99 4.37 0.95
N LEU A 84 2.23 3.25 1.64
CA LEU A 84 2.10 3.16 3.08
C LEU A 84 3.44 3.39 3.75
N HIS A 85 3.38 4.13 4.86
CA HIS A 85 4.54 4.42 5.71
C HIS A 85 4.28 3.91 7.14
N PRO A 86 4.35 2.59 7.40
CA PRO A 86 4.19 2.02 8.74
C PRO A 86 5.21 2.53 9.75
N ARG A 87 6.39 2.91 9.27
CA ARG A 87 7.51 3.43 10.07
C ARG A 87 8.12 4.63 9.36
N LEU A 88 8.85 5.46 10.11
CA LEU A 88 9.48 6.70 9.63
C LEU A 88 10.35 6.52 8.36
N HIS A 89 10.94 5.33 8.18
CA HIS A 89 11.88 5.05 7.08
C HIS A 89 11.47 3.89 6.17
N ALA A 90 10.36 3.20 6.46
CA ALA A 90 9.90 2.05 5.68
C ALA A 90 8.77 2.48 4.75
N GLN A 91 8.94 2.23 3.44
CA GLN A 91 7.95 2.53 2.42
C GLN A 91 7.48 1.21 1.79
N PHE A 92 6.18 0.98 1.81
CA PHE A 92 5.56 -0.17 1.17
C PHE A 92 4.54 0.30 0.14
N VAL A 93 4.39 -0.47 -0.93
CA VAL A 93 3.37 -0.22 -1.96
C VAL A 93 2.29 -1.28 -1.80
N VAL A 94 1.04 -0.84 -1.66
CA VAL A 94 -0.11 -1.74 -1.66
C VAL A 94 -1.15 -1.25 -2.66
N SER A 95 -1.89 -2.17 -3.28
CA SER A 95 -3.08 -1.81 -4.04
C SER A 95 -4.19 -1.47 -3.05
N VAL A 96 -4.86 -0.34 -3.24
CA VAL A 96 -5.92 0.13 -2.35
C VAL A 96 -7.24 0.18 -3.10
N ARG A 97 -8.33 -0.24 -2.44
CA ARG A 97 -9.68 -0.17 -2.99
C ARG A 97 -10.63 0.50 -2.00
N PRO A 98 -11.49 1.42 -2.47
CA PRO A 98 -12.53 2.01 -1.64
C PRO A 98 -13.59 0.95 -1.29
N HIS A 99 -14.05 0.94 -0.05
CA HIS A 99 -15.12 0.06 0.40
C HIS A 99 -15.91 0.67 1.58
N GLU A 100 -17.23 0.71 1.48
CA GLU A 100 -18.12 1.41 2.44
C GLU A 100 -18.17 0.76 3.82
N ALA A 101 -17.89 -0.55 3.92
CA ALA A 101 -17.85 -1.25 5.21
C ALA A 101 -16.66 -0.87 6.09
N ILE A 102 -15.68 -0.12 5.56
CA ILE A 102 -14.49 0.27 6.32
C ILE A 102 -14.79 1.53 7.14
N PRO A 103 -14.52 1.54 8.46
CA PRO A 103 -14.67 2.75 9.25
C PRO A 103 -13.80 3.90 8.73
N ARG A 104 -14.31 5.13 8.84
CA ARG A 104 -13.52 6.33 8.52
C ARG A 104 -12.28 6.41 9.41
N GLY A 105 -11.19 6.92 8.84
CA GLY A 105 -9.87 6.93 9.44
C GLY A 105 -9.21 5.56 9.56
N SER A 106 -9.69 4.53 8.83
CA SER A 106 -9.17 3.17 8.96
C SER A 106 -8.73 2.55 7.64
N ILE A 107 -7.86 1.55 7.74
CA ILE A 107 -7.40 0.70 6.65
C ILE A 107 -7.56 -0.75 7.07
N ALA A 108 -8.34 -1.50 6.31
CA ALA A 108 -8.48 -2.93 6.52
C ALA A 108 -7.43 -3.69 5.71
N LEU A 109 -6.72 -4.57 6.41
CA LEU A 109 -5.63 -5.38 5.88
C LEU A 109 -5.91 -6.85 6.20
N SER A 110 -5.63 -7.73 5.25
CA SER A 110 -5.58 -9.17 5.52
C SER A 110 -4.42 -9.49 6.45
N GLN A 111 -4.53 -10.59 7.19
CA GLN A 111 -3.48 -11.04 8.11
C GLN A 111 -2.08 -11.14 7.44
N PRO A 112 -1.94 -11.67 6.21
CA PRO A 112 -0.65 -11.67 5.52
C PRO A 112 -0.09 -10.27 5.21
N GLN A 113 -0.96 -9.31 4.86
CA GLN A 113 -0.54 -7.93 4.64
C GLN A 113 -0.07 -7.28 5.94
N MET A 114 -0.80 -7.48 7.04
CA MET A 114 -0.40 -6.99 8.36
C MET A 114 0.97 -7.53 8.78
N ILE A 115 1.22 -8.83 8.61
CA ILE A 115 2.51 -9.47 8.90
C ILE A 115 3.62 -8.86 8.04
N ASN A 116 3.41 -8.74 6.72
CA ASN A 116 4.41 -8.21 5.79
C ASN A 116 4.74 -6.73 6.03
N LEU A 117 3.77 -5.96 6.51
CA LEU A 117 3.92 -4.55 6.85
C LEU A 117 4.36 -4.33 8.30
N GLU A 118 4.47 -5.42 9.08
CA GLU A 118 4.76 -5.41 10.52
C GLU A 118 3.79 -4.52 11.32
N LEU A 119 2.51 -4.61 10.97
CA LEU A 119 1.40 -3.86 11.58
C LEU A 119 0.54 -4.76 12.46
N CYS A 120 -0.02 -4.17 13.51
CA CYS A 120 -1.02 -4.80 14.37
C CYS A 120 -2.33 -4.01 14.28
N ARG A 121 -3.45 -4.64 14.65
CA ARG A 121 -4.74 -3.96 14.77
C ARG A 121 -4.61 -2.77 15.72
N GLY A 122 -5.24 -1.65 15.35
CA GLY A 122 -5.29 -0.47 16.20
C GLY A 122 -6.13 -0.72 17.46
N LYS A 123 -5.94 0.15 18.45
CA LYS A 123 -6.72 0.16 19.70
C LYS A 123 -7.87 1.13 19.63
#